data_AF-A0A399IWY1-F1
#
_entry.id   AF-A0A399IWY1-F1
#
_cell.length_a   1.000
_cell.length_b   1.000
_cell.length_c   1.000
_cell.angle_alpha   90.00
_cell.angle_beta   90.00
_cell.angle_gamma   90.00
#
_symmetry.space_group_name_H-M   'P 1'
#
loop_
_entity.id
_entity.type
_entity.pdbx_description
1 polymer ?
#
loop_
_entity_poly.entity_id
_entity_poly.type
_entity_poly.pdbx_seq_one_letter_code
_entity_poly.pdbx_strand_id
1 'polypeptide(L)'
;MGKKYLMFVDERGFLSKNINDNITMIGVIFEYDYCVNSKNKECELKSKLKEYKKGILSEINCKLFLDDIVFDKNVYKNIDIIEKKRFVNHLPALLKNLKFTIISSSAKHDSNKTNDSYSLVTRRLLKKFYSFVIRKNGESGGVIMEARNERSSCIMQQNFFNVYYERNTNLSIPSNIKDKINTFIVCEKNNKTYGTGIELNNMLNNIICRVSNGIREIDRKLISYNEYGYKDKIFDSIKHKLYKEVEIGIPSNHLQSIQYNNIETFNKEVEILKEQLALKDTSIIEKDKEISSLINEIQLLSKQLGEVLINKRGENIISRIFSEIDVKINRTN
;
A
#
# COMPACT_ATOMS: atom_id res chain seq x y z
N MET A 1 32.32 4.60 -2.57
CA MET A 1 30.91 4.46 -2.98
C MET A 1 30.15 3.84 -1.83
N GLY A 2 28.98 4.36 -1.47
CA GLY A 2 28.20 3.84 -0.34
C GLY A 2 27.42 2.59 -0.73
N LYS A 3 26.98 1.83 0.28
CA LYS A 3 26.29 0.54 0.08
C LYS A 3 24.87 0.76 -0.43
N LYS A 4 24.48 0.03 -1.48
CA LYS A 4 23.11 0.05 -2.00
C LYS A 4 22.41 -1.25 -1.64
N TYR A 5 21.11 -1.18 -1.32
CA TYR A 5 20.34 -2.35 -0.90
C TYR A 5 19.14 -2.58 -1.82
N LEU A 6 18.81 -3.84 -2.11
CA LEU A 6 17.62 -4.22 -2.84
C LEU A 6 16.74 -5.10 -1.96
N MET A 7 15.46 -4.73 -1.81
CA MET A 7 14.43 -5.54 -1.19
C MET A 7 13.60 -6.20 -2.28
N PHE A 8 13.57 -7.53 -2.28
CA PHE A 8 12.68 -8.35 -3.09
C PHE A 8 11.42 -8.64 -2.28
N VAL A 9 10.24 -8.48 -2.88
CA VAL A 9 8.95 -8.66 -2.20
C VAL A 9 8.02 -9.49 -3.07
N ASP A 10 7.27 -10.41 -2.45
CA ASP A 10 6.04 -10.97 -3.06
C ASP A 10 4.86 -10.11 -2.56
N GLU A 11 4.31 -9.31 -3.47
CA GLU A 11 3.31 -8.26 -3.17
C GLU A 11 1.99 -8.81 -2.66
N ARG A 12 1.73 -10.10 -2.85
CA ARG A 12 0.48 -10.75 -2.44
C ARG A 12 0.46 -11.01 -0.93
N GLY A 13 1.63 -11.11 -0.31
CA GLY A 13 1.76 -11.57 1.07
C GLY A 13 1.11 -12.95 1.28
N PHE A 14 0.78 -13.26 2.53
CA PHE A 14 -0.02 -14.43 2.87
C PHE A 14 -0.88 -14.18 4.12
N LEU A 15 -2.00 -14.91 4.20
CA LEU A 15 -2.87 -14.91 5.37
C LEU A 15 -2.43 -16.00 6.34
N SER A 16 -2.30 -15.63 7.61
CA SER A 16 -2.01 -16.55 8.70
C SER A 16 -3.30 -17.14 9.24
N LYS A 17 -3.61 -18.38 8.86
CA LYS A 17 -4.82 -19.11 9.26
C LYS A 17 -4.92 -19.34 10.77
N ASN A 18 -3.80 -19.37 11.48
CA ASN A 18 -3.76 -19.66 12.92
C ASN A 18 -3.69 -18.41 13.81
N ILE A 19 -3.58 -17.20 13.25
CA ILE A 19 -3.38 -15.96 14.01
C ILE A 19 -4.37 -14.92 13.51
N ASN A 20 -5.65 -15.05 13.91
CA ASN A 20 -6.72 -14.07 13.66
C ASN A 20 -6.74 -13.50 12.22
N ASP A 21 -6.55 -14.37 11.23
CA ASP A 21 -6.47 -14.03 9.80
C ASP A 21 -5.42 -12.96 9.44
N ASN A 22 -4.35 -12.77 10.21
CA ASN A 22 -3.36 -11.72 9.93
C ASN A 22 -2.81 -11.82 8.50
N ILE A 23 -2.85 -10.71 7.75
CA ILE A 23 -2.08 -10.55 6.51
C ILE A 23 -0.62 -10.25 6.87
N THR A 24 0.30 -10.97 6.23
CA THR A 24 1.75 -10.82 6.42
C THR A 24 2.43 -10.61 5.09
N MET A 25 3.37 -9.65 5.03
CA MET A 25 4.28 -9.46 3.89
C MET A 25 5.72 -9.60 4.34
N ILE A 26 6.54 -10.13 3.44
CA ILE A 26 7.96 -10.37 3.67
C ILE A 26 8.76 -9.70 2.56
N GLY A 27 9.82 -9.02 2.97
CA GLY A 27 10.85 -8.51 2.09
C GLY A 27 12.19 -9.18 2.37
N VAL A 28 12.87 -9.65 1.33
CA VAL A 28 14.23 -10.20 1.42
C VAL A 28 15.21 -9.18 0.88
N ILE A 29 16.12 -8.72 1.74
CA ILE A 29 17.06 -7.64 1.46
C ILE A 29 18.46 -8.20 1.17
N PHE A 30 19.05 -7.75 0.08
CA PHE A 30 20.44 -8.01 -0.30
C PHE A 30 21.20 -6.70 -0.50
N GLU A 31 22.52 -6.75 -0.34
CA GLU A 31 23.40 -5.70 -0.86
C GLU A 31 23.45 -5.81 -2.40
N TYR A 32 23.41 -4.67 -3.10
CA TYR A 32 23.29 -4.60 -4.56
C TYR A 32 24.39 -5.41 -5.26
N ASP A 33 25.65 -5.19 -4.90
CA ASP A 33 26.80 -5.87 -5.53
C ASP A 33 26.83 -7.39 -5.24
N TYR A 34 26.14 -7.84 -4.19
CA TYR A 34 26.04 -9.25 -3.86
C TYR A 34 25.00 -9.98 -4.74
N CYS A 35 23.91 -9.32 -5.12
CA CYS A 35 22.80 -9.94 -5.84
C CYS A 35 22.65 -9.51 -7.32
N VAL A 36 23.32 -8.44 -7.75
CA VAL A 36 23.23 -7.91 -9.12
C VAL A 36 24.55 -8.09 -9.86
N ASN A 37 24.48 -8.60 -11.10
CA ASN A 37 25.66 -8.73 -11.94
C ASN A 37 26.23 -7.34 -12.26
N SER A 38 27.54 -7.18 -12.10
CA SER A 38 28.24 -6.04 -12.68
C SER A 38 28.50 -6.31 -14.17
N LYS A 39 28.79 -5.26 -14.96
CA LYS A 39 28.91 -5.34 -16.43
C LYS A 39 29.73 -6.54 -16.94
N ASN A 40 30.79 -6.93 -16.22
CA ASN A 40 31.70 -8.02 -16.62
C ASN A 40 31.84 -9.15 -15.59
N LYS A 41 31.08 -9.15 -14.49
CA LYS A 41 31.24 -10.13 -13.42
C LYS A 41 29.90 -10.57 -12.86
N GLU A 42 29.70 -11.88 -12.83
CA GLU A 42 28.58 -12.52 -12.16
C GLU A 42 28.59 -12.20 -10.66
N CYS A 43 27.40 -11.95 -10.09
CA CYS A 43 27.26 -11.66 -8.67
C CYS A 43 27.50 -12.90 -7.80
N GLU A 44 27.99 -12.67 -6.56
CA GLU A 44 28.31 -13.74 -5.61
C GLU A 44 27.10 -14.65 -5.35
N LEU A 45 25.89 -14.08 -5.25
CA LEU A 45 24.66 -14.84 -5.06
C LEU A 45 24.44 -15.85 -6.20
N LYS A 46 24.56 -15.41 -7.45
CA LYS A 46 24.30 -16.24 -8.62
C LYS A 46 25.33 -17.34 -8.77
N SER A 47 26.61 -17.05 -8.50
CA SER A 47 27.67 -18.08 -8.49
C SER A 47 27.40 -19.14 -7.42
N LYS A 48 27.06 -18.75 -6.17
CA LYS A 48 26.73 -19.70 -5.10
C LYS A 48 25.51 -20.58 -5.43
N LEU A 49 24.45 -20.00 -6.02
CA LEU A 49 23.29 -20.79 -6.42
C LEU A 49 23.62 -21.76 -7.56
N LYS A 50 24.46 -21.37 -8.51
CA LYS A 50 24.91 -22.26 -9.58
C LYS A 50 25.75 -23.42 -9.06
N GLU A 51 26.70 -23.15 -8.16
CA GLU A 51 27.52 -24.19 -7.53
C GLU A 51 26.66 -25.18 -6.75
N TYR A 52 25.71 -24.67 -5.98
CA TYR A 52 24.74 -25.49 -5.26
C TYR A 52 23.93 -26.38 -6.21
N LYS A 53 23.39 -25.82 -7.30
CA LYS A 53 22.62 -26.60 -8.30
C LYS A 53 23.48 -27.70 -8.92
N LYS A 54 24.72 -27.39 -9.32
CA LYS A 54 25.66 -28.37 -9.89
C LYS A 54 26.02 -29.51 -8.93
N GLY A 55 26.08 -29.23 -7.63
CA GLY A 55 26.41 -30.24 -6.63
C GLY A 55 25.28 -31.23 -6.34
N ILE A 56 24.04 -30.90 -6.69
CA ILE A 56 22.84 -31.62 -6.21
C ILE A 56 21.93 -32.10 -7.34
N LEU A 57 21.85 -31.33 -8.42
CA LEU A 57 21.00 -31.60 -9.57
C LEU A 57 21.85 -32.09 -10.75
N SER A 58 21.28 -32.97 -11.57
CA SER A 58 21.81 -33.30 -12.88
C SER A 58 21.95 -32.05 -13.77
N GLU A 59 22.81 -32.15 -14.78
CA GLU A 59 23.15 -31.04 -15.67
C GLU A 59 21.91 -30.46 -16.39
N ILE A 60 20.95 -31.32 -16.76
CA ILE A 60 19.66 -30.95 -17.36
C ILE A 60 18.85 -30.08 -16.39
N ASN A 61 18.87 -30.42 -15.10
CA ASN A 61 18.08 -29.77 -14.06
C ASN A 61 18.77 -28.52 -13.44
N CYS A 62 20.03 -28.25 -13.77
CA CYS A 62 20.75 -27.07 -13.28
C CYS A 62 20.18 -25.73 -13.77
N LYS A 63 19.39 -25.73 -14.85
CA LYS A 63 18.73 -24.53 -15.39
C LYS A 63 17.43 -24.18 -14.65
N LEU A 64 16.94 -25.07 -13.79
CA LEU A 64 15.67 -24.92 -13.09
C LEU A 64 15.77 -23.87 -11.98
N PHE A 65 14.68 -23.16 -11.72
CA PHE A 65 14.59 -22.26 -10.57
C PHE A 65 14.28 -23.04 -9.29
N LEU A 66 14.94 -22.70 -8.18
CA LEU A 66 14.85 -23.38 -6.90
C LEU A 66 13.44 -23.30 -6.29
N ASP A 67 12.78 -22.16 -6.40
CA ASP A 67 11.40 -21.99 -5.94
C ASP A 67 10.45 -22.88 -6.73
N ASP A 68 10.67 -23.10 -8.02
CA ASP A 68 9.81 -23.98 -8.82
C ASP A 68 9.90 -25.45 -8.37
N ILE A 69 11.08 -25.88 -7.87
CA ILE A 69 11.26 -27.20 -7.23
C ILE A 69 10.47 -27.24 -5.93
N VAL A 70 10.56 -26.19 -5.11
CA VAL A 70 9.84 -26.10 -3.82
C VAL A 70 8.32 -26.07 -3.98
N PHE A 71 7.81 -25.48 -5.07
CA PHE A 71 6.38 -25.42 -5.38
C PHE A 71 5.85 -26.66 -6.12
N ASP A 72 6.71 -27.63 -6.48
CA ASP A 72 6.34 -28.83 -7.26
C ASP A 72 5.52 -28.51 -8.52
N LYS A 73 5.92 -27.44 -9.26
CA LYS A 73 5.20 -27.04 -10.48
C LYS A 73 5.20 -28.18 -11.49
N ASN A 74 4.10 -28.33 -12.24
CA ASN A 74 3.86 -29.44 -13.16
C ASN A 74 5.02 -29.72 -14.14
N VAL A 75 5.69 -28.67 -14.61
CA VAL A 75 6.84 -28.75 -15.53
C VAL A 75 8.08 -29.43 -14.92
N TYR A 76 8.16 -29.54 -13.60
CA TYR A 76 9.30 -30.04 -12.84
C TYR A 76 8.95 -31.27 -11.98
N LYS A 77 7.79 -31.89 -12.24
CA LYS A 77 7.40 -33.16 -11.64
C LYS A 77 8.34 -34.31 -11.99
N ASN A 78 9.02 -34.20 -13.14
CA ASN A 78 9.93 -35.23 -13.67
C ASN A 78 11.32 -35.24 -13.02
N ILE A 79 11.60 -34.34 -12.07
CA ILE A 79 12.84 -34.41 -11.28
C ILE A 79 12.78 -35.67 -10.41
N ASP A 80 13.85 -36.46 -10.45
CA ASP A 80 13.99 -37.66 -9.63
C ASP A 80 13.79 -37.33 -8.14
N ILE A 81 13.05 -38.17 -7.44
CA ILE A 81 12.81 -38.05 -6.01
C ILE A 81 14.12 -38.02 -5.22
N ILE A 82 15.17 -38.69 -5.68
CA ILE A 82 16.50 -38.66 -5.05
C ILE A 82 17.10 -37.24 -5.12
N GLU A 83 17.02 -36.58 -6.28
CA GLU A 83 17.47 -35.19 -6.46
C GLU A 83 16.65 -34.23 -5.60
N LYS A 84 15.31 -34.40 -5.55
CA LYS A 84 14.42 -33.59 -4.69
C LYS A 84 14.81 -33.71 -3.21
N LYS A 85 15.07 -34.93 -2.73
CA LYS A 85 15.52 -35.18 -1.35
C LYS A 85 16.88 -34.56 -1.05
N ARG A 86 17.86 -34.71 -1.96
CA ARG A 86 19.18 -34.09 -1.81
C ARG A 86 19.07 -32.57 -1.76
N PHE A 87 18.24 -31.98 -2.63
CA PHE A 87 17.94 -30.55 -2.64
C PHE A 87 17.40 -30.09 -1.29
N VAL A 88 16.34 -30.72 -0.77
CA VAL A 88 15.75 -30.32 0.51
C VAL A 88 16.75 -30.46 1.67
N ASN A 89 17.55 -31.53 1.70
CA ASN A 89 18.50 -31.77 2.79
C ASN A 89 19.70 -30.81 2.80
N HIS A 90 20.15 -30.32 1.65
CA HIS A 90 21.29 -29.39 1.57
C HIS A 90 20.88 -27.91 1.62
N LEU A 91 19.60 -27.60 1.40
CA LEU A 91 19.09 -26.23 1.40
C LEU A 91 19.40 -25.44 2.68
N PRO A 92 19.33 -26.01 3.91
CA PRO A 92 19.70 -25.29 5.13
C PRO A 92 21.15 -24.77 5.12
N ALA A 93 22.09 -25.59 4.60
CA ALA A 93 23.50 -25.22 4.55
C ALA A 93 23.74 -24.08 3.56
N LEU A 94 23.08 -24.13 2.39
CA LEU A 94 23.10 -23.03 1.42
C LEU A 94 22.60 -21.74 2.07
N LEU A 95 21.38 -21.76 2.61
CA LEU A 95 20.71 -20.56 3.13
C LEU A 95 21.47 -19.91 4.28
N LYS A 96 22.09 -20.71 5.16
CA LYS A 96 22.97 -20.21 6.23
C LYS A 96 24.11 -19.35 5.67
N ASN A 97 24.71 -19.77 4.55
CA ASN A 97 25.88 -19.15 3.92
C ASN A 97 25.57 -17.95 3.01
N LEU A 98 24.29 -17.75 2.64
CA LEU A 98 23.89 -16.60 1.83
C LEU A 98 23.78 -15.32 2.69
N LYS A 99 24.22 -14.19 2.12
CA LYS A 99 24.19 -12.87 2.77
C LYS A 99 22.88 -12.16 2.42
N PHE A 100 21.89 -12.28 3.30
CA PHE A 100 20.62 -11.58 3.17
C PHE A 100 20.01 -11.28 4.53
N THR A 101 19.04 -10.36 4.55
CA THR A 101 18.24 -10.03 5.72
C THR A 101 16.76 -10.14 5.37
N ILE A 102 15.94 -10.69 6.26
CA ILE A 102 14.50 -10.80 6.06
C ILE A 102 13.81 -9.74 6.91
N ILE A 103 12.94 -8.92 6.33
CA ILE A 103 12.00 -8.07 7.07
C ILE A 103 10.59 -8.62 6.89
N SER A 104 9.80 -8.63 7.95
CA SER A 104 8.39 -9.04 7.91
C SER A 104 7.50 -8.00 8.55
N SER A 105 6.28 -7.89 8.05
CA SER A 105 5.25 -7.01 8.56
C SER A 105 3.93 -7.75 8.57
N SER A 106 3.14 -7.59 9.64
CA SER A 106 1.83 -8.23 9.78
C SER A 106 0.81 -7.25 10.34
N ALA A 107 -0.45 -7.42 9.95
CA ALA A 107 -1.60 -6.74 10.53
C ALA A 107 -2.80 -7.70 10.58
N LYS A 108 -3.69 -7.47 11.54
CA LYS A 108 -4.99 -8.16 11.57
C LYS A 108 -5.73 -7.86 10.28
N HIS A 109 -6.22 -8.90 9.62
CA HIS A 109 -7.10 -8.75 8.48
C HIS A 109 -8.51 -8.56 9.00
N ASP A 110 -9.05 -7.35 8.85
CA ASP A 110 -10.48 -7.12 9.07
C ASP A 110 -11.22 -7.44 7.76
N SER A 111 -12.01 -8.53 7.76
CA SER A 111 -12.82 -8.93 6.61
C SER A 111 -13.83 -7.87 6.18
N ASN A 112 -14.19 -6.94 7.09
CA ASN A 112 -15.10 -5.83 6.80
C ASN A 112 -14.38 -4.58 6.26
N LYS A 113 -13.05 -4.54 6.26
CA LYS A 113 -12.21 -3.43 5.75
C LYS A 113 -11.04 -3.96 4.92
N THR A 114 -11.34 -4.42 3.72
CA THR A 114 -10.40 -5.11 2.81
C THR A 114 -9.17 -4.30 2.40
N ASN A 115 -9.23 -2.96 2.37
CA ASN A 115 -8.11 -2.13 1.88
C ASN A 115 -7.14 -1.60 2.95
N ASP A 116 -7.57 -1.51 4.22
CA ASP A 116 -6.75 -0.86 5.25
C ASP A 116 -5.61 -1.77 5.72
N SER A 117 -5.90 -3.06 5.88
CA SER A 117 -4.95 -4.07 6.37
C SER A 117 -3.76 -4.26 5.42
N TYR A 118 -4.02 -4.36 4.11
CA TYR A 118 -2.97 -4.48 3.09
C TYR A 118 -2.08 -3.23 3.09
N SER A 119 -2.69 -2.06 2.98
CA SER A 119 -1.98 -0.78 2.96
C SER A 119 -1.13 -0.59 4.21
N LEU A 120 -1.66 -0.94 5.38
CA LEU A 120 -0.95 -0.88 6.66
C LEU A 120 0.27 -1.80 6.68
N VAL A 121 0.14 -3.05 6.22
CA VAL A 121 1.25 -4.00 6.18
C VAL A 121 2.33 -3.55 5.21
N THR A 122 1.97 -3.10 4.02
CA THR A 122 2.90 -2.55 3.03
C THR A 122 3.63 -1.33 3.58
N ARG A 123 2.91 -0.38 4.20
CA ARG A 123 3.50 0.81 4.82
C ARG A 123 4.50 0.44 5.91
N ARG A 124 4.15 -0.49 6.80
CA ARG A 124 5.03 -1.01 7.85
C ARG A 124 6.26 -1.71 7.27
N LEU A 125 6.10 -2.50 6.19
CA LEU A 125 7.22 -3.17 5.52
C LEU A 125 8.20 -2.14 4.94
N LEU A 126 7.69 -1.12 4.23
CA LEU A 126 8.51 -0.05 3.69
C LEU A 126 9.22 0.74 4.79
N LYS A 127 8.54 1.08 5.89
CA LYS A 127 9.17 1.71 7.07
C LYS A 127 10.33 0.88 7.61
N LYS A 128 10.14 -0.42 7.77
CA LYS A 128 11.21 -1.33 8.21
C LYS A 128 12.38 -1.36 7.21
N PHE A 129 12.11 -1.26 5.92
CA PHE A 129 13.17 -1.17 4.91
C PHE A 129 13.95 0.14 5.01
N TYR A 130 13.27 1.29 5.18
CA TYR A 130 13.93 2.58 5.47
C TYR A 130 14.80 2.48 6.73
N SER A 131 14.24 1.98 7.84
CA SER A 131 14.98 1.75 9.09
C SER A 131 16.23 0.90 8.87
N PHE A 132 16.12 -0.19 8.10
CA PHE A 132 17.24 -1.06 7.77
C PHE A 132 18.34 -0.32 7.00
N VAL A 133 17.97 0.39 5.92
CA VAL A 133 18.92 1.12 5.07
C VAL A 133 19.67 2.17 5.89
N ILE A 134 18.97 2.91 6.75
CA ILE A 134 19.57 3.94 7.61
C ILE A 134 20.53 3.31 8.61
N ARG A 135 20.11 2.28 9.36
CA ARG A 135 20.95 1.65 10.38
C ARG A 135 22.19 0.96 9.80
N LYS A 136 22.12 0.52 8.54
CA LYS A 136 23.26 -0.05 7.83
C LYS A 136 24.12 0.99 7.12
N ASN A 137 23.85 2.29 7.32
CA ASN A 137 24.51 3.40 6.64
C ASN A 137 24.49 3.23 5.11
N GLY A 138 23.38 2.71 4.58
CA GLY A 138 23.18 2.54 3.15
C GLY A 138 23.04 3.87 2.44
N GLU A 139 23.65 4.00 1.26
CA GLU A 139 23.53 5.15 0.37
C GLU A 139 22.10 5.26 -0.16
N SER A 140 21.57 4.16 -0.71
CA SER A 140 20.22 4.07 -1.24
C SER A 140 19.65 2.65 -1.17
N GLY A 141 18.34 2.54 -1.43
CA GLY A 141 17.58 1.31 -1.48
C GLY A 141 16.66 1.23 -2.71
N GLY A 142 16.36 0.02 -3.14
CA GLY A 142 15.40 -0.26 -4.21
C GLY A 142 14.47 -1.41 -3.86
N VAL A 143 13.27 -1.40 -4.43
CA VAL A 143 12.27 -2.48 -4.31
C VAL A 143 12.14 -3.19 -5.64
N ILE A 144 12.20 -4.52 -5.62
CA ILE A 144 12.07 -5.39 -6.78
C ILE A 144 10.88 -6.34 -6.58
N MET A 145 10.01 -6.45 -7.57
CA MET A 145 8.90 -7.41 -7.61
C MET A 145 8.95 -8.25 -8.89
N GLU A 146 8.40 -9.46 -8.81
CA GLU A 146 8.26 -10.34 -9.97
C GLU A 146 7.08 -9.92 -10.84
N ALA A 147 7.29 -9.73 -12.13
CA ALA A 147 6.21 -9.55 -13.10
C ALA A 147 5.44 -10.87 -13.28
N ARG A 148 4.12 -10.85 -13.09
CA ARG A 148 3.25 -12.03 -13.17
C ARG A 148 2.02 -11.67 -13.98
N ASN A 149 1.62 -12.57 -14.88
CA ASN A 149 0.62 -12.26 -15.90
C ASN A 149 -0.83 -12.49 -15.43
N GLU A 150 -1.04 -12.95 -14.21
CA GLU A 150 -2.37 -13.16 -13.65
C GLU A 150 -3.00 -11.81 -13.26
N ARG A 151 -4.27 -11.58 -13.66
CA ARG A 151 -4.99 -10.32 -13.38
C ARG A 151 -4.96 -9.93 -11.89
N SER A 152 -5.09 -10.90 -10.99
CA SER A 152 -5.00 -10.69 -9.54
C SER A 152 -3.63 -10.19 -9.11
N SER A 153 -2.55 -10.68 -9.72
CA SER A 153 -1.18 -10.23 -9.46
C SER A 153 -0.99 -8.80 -9.94
N CYS A 154 -1.47 -8.44 -11.14
CA CYS A 154 -1.40 -7.05 -11.63
C CYS A 154 -2.07 -6.05 -10.67
N ILE A 155 -3.24 -6.41 -10.11
CA ILE A 155 -3.94 -5.57 -9.13
C ILE A 155 -3.09 -5.39 -7.86
N MET A 156 -2.51 -6.46 -7.34
CA MET A 156 -1.68 -6.39 -6.13
C MET A 156 -0.38 -5.60 -6.37
N GLN A 157 0.23 -5.74 -7.54
CA GLN A 157 1.41 -4.97 -7.92
C GLN A 157 1.10 -3.47 -7.99
N GLN A 158 -0.04 -3.11 -8.58
CA GLN A 158 -0.51 -1.74 -8.61
C GLN A 158 -0.78 -1.20 -7.20
N ASN A 159 -1.43 -1.99 -6.34
CA ASN A 159 -1.71 -1.60 -4.96
C ASN A 159 -0.41 -1.36 -4.18
N PHE A 160 0.58 -2.25 -4.32
CA PHE A 160 1.89 -2.06 -3.71
C PHE A 160 2.57 -0.79 -4.25
N PHE A 161 2.55 -0.60 -5.57
CA PHE A 161 3.13 0.58 -6.21
C PHE A 161 2.47 1.87 -5.73
N ASN A 162 1.14 1.92 -5.57
CA ASN A 162 0.44 3.10 -5.05
C ASN A 162 0.94 3.46 -3.64
N VAL A 163 1.05 2.48 -2.74
CA VAL A 163 1.59 2.71 -1.39
C VAL A 163 3.06 3.17 -1.43
N TYR A 164 3.86 2.58 -2.33
CA TYR A 164 5.24 3.01 -2.55
C TYR A 164 5.33 4.43 -3.14
N TYR A 165 4.49 4.78 -4.10
CA TYR A 165 4.51 6.07 -4.77
C TYR A 165 4.16 7.19 -3.78
N GLU A 166 3.11 6.97 -2.98
CA GLU A 166 2.66 7.91 -1.94
C GLU A 166 3.48 7.83 -0.64
N ARG A 167 4.59 7.08 -0.61
CA ARG A 167 5.37 6.81 0.62
C ARG A 167 5.80 8.06 1.36
N ASN A 168 6.09 9.14 0.63
CA ASN A 168 6.55 10.41 1.20
C ASN A 168 5.47 11.13 2.01
N THR A 169 4.19 10.87 1.70
CA THR A 169 3.02 11.38 2.41
C THR A 169 2.58 10.38 3.49
N ASN A 170 2.59 9.10 3.16
CA ASN A 170 1.96 8.03 3.95
C ASN A 170 2.84 7.41 5.05
N LEU A 171 4.17 7.55 4.97
CA LEU A 171 5.09 6.89 5.91
C LEU A 171 5.63 7.84 7.00
N SER A 172 5.32 9.14 6.95
CA SER A 172 5.85 10.15 7.90
C SER A 172 7.39 10.09 8.00
N ILE A 173 8.05 9.88 6.87
CA ILE A 173 9.51 9.78 6.80
C ILE A 173 10.12 11.19 6.84
N PRO A 174 11.11 11.46 7.72
CA PRO A 174 11.84 12.72 7.74
C PRO A 174 12.34 13.14 6.35
N SER A 175 12.22 14.42 6.01
CA SER A 175 12.49 14.96 4.67
C SER A 175 13.87 14.60 4.13
N ASN A 176 14.89 14.59 5.00
CA ASN A 176 16.28 14.27 4.65
C ASN A 176 16.55 12.81 4.27
N ILE A 177 15.60 11.89 4.50
CA ILE A 177 15.76 10.47 4.17
C ILE A 177 14.69 9.95 3.20
N LYS A 178 13.77 10.80 2.72
CA LYS A 178 12.71 10.42 1.77
C LYS A 178 13.26 9.74 0.51
N ASP A 179 14.35 10.29 -0.02
CA ASP A 179 14.97 9.82 -1.26
C ASP A 179 15.92 8.62 -1.08
N LYS A 180 16.06 8.10 0.15
CA LYS A 180 16.88 6.90 0.41
C LYS A 180 16.39 5.70 -0.37
N ILE A 181 15.07 5.52 -0.50
CA ILE A 181 14.50 4.45 -1.32
C ILE A 181 13.83 5.11 -2.53
N ASN A 182 14.47 4.96 -3.68
CA ASN A 182 14.15 5.70 -4.90
C ASN A 182 13.99 4.83 -6.14
N THR A 183 14.23 3.51 -6.03
CA THR A 183 14.16 2.58 -7.15
C THR A 183 13.03 1.59 -6.94
N PHE A 184 12.19 1.41 -7.96
CA PHE A 184 11.12 0.41 -7.98
C PHE A 184 11.12 -0.29 -9.33
N ILE A 185 11.25 -1.62 -9.33
CA ILE A 185 11.38 -2.40 -10.55
C ILE A 185 10.43 -3.59 -10.49
N VAL A 186 9.67 -3.78 -11.56
CA VAL A 186 8.89 -4.98 -11.82
C VAL A 186 9.52 -5.68 -13.01
N CYS A 187 9.91 -6.94 -12.85
CA CYS A 187 10.57 -7.67 -13.93
C CYS A 187 10.28 -9.16 -13.88
N GLU A 188 10.36 -9.83 -15.03
CA GLU A 188 10.16 -11.26 -15.13
C GLU A 188 11.18 -12.05 -14.30
N LYS A 189 10.78 -13.23 -13.84
CA LYS A 189 11.64 -14.15 -13.08
C LYS A 189 12.91 -14.57 -13.83
N ASN A 190 12.84 -14.64 -15.16
CA ASN A 190 13.99 -14.98 -16.03
C ASN A 190 14.98 -13.80 -16.23
N ASN A 191 14.70 -12.64 -15.62
CA ASN A 191 15.52 -11.43 -15.80
C ASN A 191 16.97 -11.69 -15.40
N LYS A 192 17.90 -11.37 -16.30
CA LYS A 192 19.34 -11.64 -16.11
C LYS A 192 19.96 -10.91 -14.92
N THR A 193 19.36 -9.79 -14.50
CA THR A 193 19.87 -8.88 -13.47
C THR A 193 19.29 -9.22 -12.10
N TYR A 194 17.98 -9.43 -12.00
CA TYR A 194 17.27 -9.56 -10.72
C TYR A 194 16.65 -10.94 -10.47
N GLY A 195 16.60 -11.81 -11.49
CA GLY A 195 15.88 -13.10 -11.43
C GLY A 195 16.33 -14.02 -10.29
N THR A 196 17.62 -14.04 -9.98
CA THR A 196 18.18 -14.84 -8.87
C THR A 196 17.67 -14.38 -7.49
N GLY A 197 17.48 -13.07 -7.30
CA GLY A 197 16.89 -12.54 -6.07
C GLY A 197 15.39 -12.83 -5.97
N ILE A 198 14.67 -12.79 -7.10
CA ILE A 198 13.25 -13.15 -7.19
C ILE A 198 13.05 -14.64 -6.83
N GLU A 199 13.83 -15.53 -7.44
CA GLU A 199 13.82 -16.97 -7.17
C GLU A 199 14.01 -17.26 -5.67
N LEU A 200 15.01 -16.63 -5.04
CA LEU A 200 15.28 -16.82 -3.62
C LEU A 200 14.17 -16.23 -2.73
N ASN A 201 13.63 -15.06 -3.09
CA ASN A 201 12.50 -14.43 -2.39
C ASN A 201 11.26 -15.32 -2.40
N ASN A 202 10.88 -15.87 -3.55
CA ASN A 202 9.72 -16.73 -3.69
C ASN A 202 9.84 -17.99 -2.83
N MET A 203 11.02 -18.63 -2.84
CA MET A 203 11.29 -19.80 -2.03
C MET A 203 11.18 -19.50 -0.53
N LEU A 204 11.79 -18.40 -0.07
CA LEU A 204 11.76 -17.99 1.33
C LEU A 204 10.34 -17.62 1.79
N ASN A 205 9.58 -16.90 0.96
CA ASN A 205 8.19 -16.55 1.24
C ASN A 205 7.34 -17.81 1.48
N ASN A 206 7.49 -18.83 0.63
CA ASN A 206 6.75 -20.08 0.80
C ASN A 206 7.11 -20.79 2.11
N ILE A 207 8.40 -20.93 2.41
CA ILE A 207 8.88 -21.58 3.63
C ILE A 207 8.34 -20.87 4.87
N ILE A 208 8.48 -19.54 4.92
CA ILE A 208 8.03 -18.75 6.08
C ILE A 208 6.51 -18.80 6.20
N CYS A 209 5.77 -18.68 5.09
CA CYS A 209 4.31 -18.81 5.07
C CYS A 209 3.85 -20.13 5.68
N ARG A 210 4.46 -21.26 5.29
CA ARG A 210 4.09 -22.58 5.82
C ARG A 210 4.34 -22.68 7.33
N VAL A 211 5.53 -22.28 7.78
CA VAL A 211 5.90 -22.33 9.20
C VAL A 211 5.01 -21.39 10.04
N SER A 212 4.73 -20.17 9.56
CA SER A 212 3.82 -19.24 10.23
C SER A 212 2.39 -19.76 10.35
N ASN A 213 1.98 -20.64 9.42
CA ASN A 213 0.70 -21.34 9.46
C ASN A 213 0.72 -22.65 10.26
N GLY A 214 1.79 -22.94 11.02
CA GLY A 214 1.92 -24.18 11.78
C GLY A 214 2.05 -25.44 10.92
N ILE A 215 2.42 -25.29 9.65
CA ILE A 215 2.64 -26.38 8.70
C ILE A 215 4.14 -26.61 8.55
N ARG A 216 4.56 -27.86 8.28
CA ARG A 216 5.96 -28.20 7.96
C ARG A 216 6.46 -27.34 6.79
N GLU A 217 7.68 -26.83 6.92
CA GLU A 217 8.31 -25.90 5.98
C GLU A 217 8.45 -26.39 4.53
N ILE A 218 8.44 -27.71 4.33
CA ILE A 218 8.52 -28.36 3.02
C ILE A 218 7.30 -29.28 2.84
N ASP A 219 6.86 -29.43 1.59
CA ASP A 219 5.77 -30.33 1.24
C ASP A 219 6.22 -31.80 1.24
N ARG A 220 5.36 -32.69 1.75
CA ARG A 220 5.60 -34.14 1.79
C ARG A 220 5.88 -34.76 0.41
N LYS A 221 5.47 -34.10 -0.68
CA LYS A 221 5.75 -34.52 -2.06
C LYS A 221 7.24 -34.43 -2.43
N LEU A 222 8.00 -33.58 -1.75
CA LEU A 222 9.43 -33.39 -2.01
C LEU A 222 10.29 -34.34 -1.17
N ILE A 223 9.89 -34.57 0.07
CA ILE A 223 10.51 -35.53 0.99
C ILE A 223 9.48 -35.96 2.03
N SER A 224 9.45 -37.25 2.37
CA SER A 224 8.53 -37.72 3.40
C SER A 224 8.92 -37.13 4.77
N TYR A 225 7.94 -36.88 5.64
CA TYR A 225 8.22 -36.31 6.97
C TYR A 225 9.06 -37.23 7.86
N ASN A 226 8.96 -38.55 7.66
CA ASN A 226 9.79 -39.53 8.36
C ASN A 226 11.27 -39.38 7.96
N GLU A 227 11.55 -39.20 6.67
CA GLU A 227 12.93 -38.99 6.18
C GLU A 227 13.47 -37.60 6.52
N TYR A 228 12.60 -36.58 6.51
CA TYR A 228 13.00 -35.22 6.85
C TYR A 228 13.26 -35.03 8.34
N GLY A 229 12.53 -35.77 9.17
CA GLY A 229 12.50 -35.64 10.62
C GLY A 229 11.53 -34.55 11.10
N TYR A 230 11.51 -34.32 12.42
CA TYR A 230 10.53 -33.47 13.11
C TYR A 230 10.91 -31.99 13.24
N LYS A 231 12.13 -31.60 12.82
CA LYS A 231 12.62 -30.21 12.95
C LYS A 231 12.45 -29.44 11.64
N ASP A 232 12.16 -28.16 11.73
CA ASP A 232 12.15 -27.22 10.60
C ASP A 232 13.57 -26.68 10.37
N LYS A 233 14.43 -27.54 9.79
CA LYS A 233 15.87 -27.29 9.61
C LYS A 233 16.13 -26.05 8.75
N ILE A 234 15.30 -25.79 7.74
CA ILE A 234 15.47 -24.65 6.85
C ILE A 234 15.12 -23.36 7.59
N PHE A 235 13.98 -23.31 8.27
CA PHE A 235 13.55 -22.18 9.07
C PHE A 235 14.56 -21.87 10.18
N ASP A 236 15.06 -22.90 10.87
CA ASP A 236 16.13 -22.77 11.85
C ASP A 236 17.40 -22.12 11.27
N SER A 237 17.71 -22.40 10.00
CA SER A 237 18.85 -21.81 9.30
C SER A 237 18.66 -20.34 8.90
N ILE A 238 17.42 -19.83 8.87
CA ILE A 238 17.12 -18.45 8.42
C ILE A 238 16.53 -17.56 9.51
N LYS A 239 16.00 -18.10 10.62
CA LYS A 239 15.32 -17.32 11.67
C LYS A 239 16.19 -16.23 12.30
N HIS A 240 17.52 -16.44 12.35
CA HIS A 240 18.47 -15.44 12.85
C HIS A 240 18.74 -14.30 11.86
N LYS A 241 18.33 -14.45 10.60
CA LYS A 241 18.40 -13.42 9.55
C LYS A 241 17.14 -12.54 9.52
N LEU A 242 16.14 -12.83 10.37
CA LEU A 242 14.99 -11.96 10.57
C LEU A 242 15.44 -10.68 11.27
N TYR A 243 15.22 -9.55 10.62
CA TYR A 243 15.49 -8.24 11.15
C TYR A 243 14.54 -7.94 12.29
N LYS A 244 15.09 -7.98 13.51
CA LYS A 244 14.41 -7.45 14.68
C LYS A 244 14.65 -5.97 14.72
N GLU A 245 13.58 -5.21 14.56
CA GLU A 245 13.58 -3.81 14.95
C GLU A 245 13.69 -3.80 16.48
N VAL A 246 14.91 -3.82 17.03
CA VAL A 246 15.14 -3.23 18.37
C VAL A 246 14.67 -1.82 18.18
N GLU A 247 13.57 -1.38 18.79
CA GLU A 247 13.00 -0.05 18.59
C GLU A 247 14.13 0.97 18.33
N ILE A 248 14.09 1.66 17.18
CA ILE A 248 14.91 2.86 17.10
C ILE A 248 14.34 3.69 18.24
N GLY A 249 15.08 3.80 19.35
CA GLY A 249 15.08 5.02 20.12
C GLY A 249 15.48 6.11 19.14
N ILE A 250 14.54 6.54 18.29
CA ILE A 250 14.55 7.89 17.79
C ILE A 250 14.43 8.63 19.11
N PRO A 251 15.47 9.37 19.56
CA PRO A 251 15.41 10.06 20.83
C PRO A 251 14.05 10.75 20.86
N SER A 252 13.26 10.53 21.91
CA SER A 252 11.89 11.05 22.05
C SER A 252 11.77 12.50 21.61
N ASN A 253 12.86 13.25 21.76
CA ASN A 253 13.05 14.65 21.40
C ASN A 253 12.92 14.92 19.88
N HIS A 254 13.33 14.01 18.99
CA HIS A 254 13.19 14.17 17.54
C HIS A 254 11.79 13.80 17.04
N LEU A 255 11.17 12.75 17.57
CA LEU A 255 9.76 12.44 17.27
C LEU A 255 8.83 13.52 17.84
N GLN A 256 9.13 14.04 19.03
CA GLN A 256 8.43 15.19 19.60
C GLN A 256 8.63 16.43 18.73
N SER A 257 9.83 16.73 18.22
CA SER A 257 10.03 17.88 17.33
C SER A 257 9.26 17.76 16.00
N ILE A 258 9.16 16.55 15.44
CA ILE A 258 8.40 16.30 14.21
C ILE A 258 6.89 16.36 14.49
N GLN A 259 6.43 15.81 15.62
CA GLN A 259 5.05 15.92 16.06
C GLN A 259 4.67 17.36 16.38
N TYR A 260 5.53 18.12 17.06
CA TYR A 260 5.33 19.55 17.35
C TYR A 260 5.30 20.39 16.07
N ASN A 261 6.23 20.19 15.13
CA ASN A 261 6.22 20.93 13.87
C ASN A 261 4.97 20.60 13.04
N ASN A 262 4.52 19.34 13.04
CA ASN A 262 3.29 18.96 12.35
C ASN A 262 2.04 19.55 13.05
N ILE A 263 2.00 19.56 14.38
CA ILE A 263 0.92 20.19 15.16
C ILE A 263 0.90 21.71 14.95
N GLU A 264 2.06 22.36 14.90
CA GLU A 264 2.16 23.80 14.66
C GLU A 264 1.70 24.16 13.23
N THR A 265 2.09 23.34 12.24
CA THR A 265 1.64 23.51 10.85
C THR A 265 0.13 23.31 10.74
N PHE A 266 -0.40 22.27 11.39
CA PHE A 266 -1.83 21.99 11.44
C PHE A 266 -2.61 23.09 12.16
N ASN A 267 -2.09 23.64 13.25
CA ASN A 267 -2.69 24.76 13.96
C ASN A 267 -2.72 26.03 13.11
N LYS A 268 -1.67 26.29 12.32
CA LYS A 268 -1.66 27.41 11.36
C LYS A 268 -2.72 27.23 10.28
N GLU A 269 -2.87 26.03 9.72
CA GLU A 269 -3.94 25.73 8.75
C GLU A 269 -5.33 25.89 9.38
N VAL A 270 -5.52 25.45 10.62
CA VAL A 270 -6.78 25.60 11.35
C VAL A 270 -7.12 27.08 11.59
N GLU A 271 -6.16 27.92 11.97
CA GLU A 271 -6.40 29.36 12.16
C GLU A 271 -6.74 30.04 10.82
N ILE A 272 -6.03 29.71 9.73
CA ILE A 272 -6.37 30.21 8.39
C ILE A 272 -7.81 29.81 8.00
N LEU A 273 -8.20 28.56 8.28
CA LEU A 273 -9.55 28.08 7.99
C LEU A 273 -10.61 28.79 8.85
N LYS A 274 -10.31 29.09 10.12
CA LYS A 274 -11.21 29.87 10.98
C LYS A 274 -11.39 31.30 10.49
N GLU A 275 -10.31 31.96 10.07
CA GLU A 275 -10.38 33.31 9.48
C GLU A 275 -11.23 33.30 8.20
N GLN A 276 -11.02 32.32 7.31
CA GLN A 276 -11.83 32.15 6.11
C GLN A 276 -13.31 31.89 6.43
N LEU A 277 -13.59 31.12 7.47
CA LEU A 277 -14.96 30.85 7.93
C LEU A 277 -15.62 32.14 8.44
N ALA A 278 -14.93 32.92 9.27
CA ALA A 278 -15.43 34.18 9.82
C ALA A 278 -15.71 35.22 8.71
N LEU A 279 -14.85 35.29 7.68
CA LEU A 279 -15.09 36.12 6.51
C LEU A 279 -16.34 35.68 5.73
N LYS A 280 -16.55 34.36 5.58
CA LYS A 280 -17.75 33.83 4.95
C LYS A 280 -19.01 34.12 5.76
N ASP A 281 -18.97 33.97 7.08
CA ASP A 281 -20.10 34.26 7.96
C ASP A 281 -20.47 35.74 7.91
N THR A 282 -19.47 36.64 7.86
CA THR A 282 -19.70 38.08 7.68
C THR A 282 -20.39 38.38 6.34
N SER A 283 -19.93 37.73 5.26
CA SER A 283 -20.55 37.87 3.94
C SER A 283 -21.99 37.34 3.90
N ILE A 284 -22.29 36.25 4.62
CA ILE A 284 -23.66 35.72 4.75
C ILE A 284 -24.55 36.75 5.47
N ILE A 285 -24.09 37.32 6.58
CA ILE A 285 -24.84 38.34 7.33
C ILE A 285 -25.13 39.58 6.46
N GLU A 286 -24.17 40.02 5.64
CA GLU A 286 -24.39 41.12 4.70
C GLU A 286 -25.43 40.76 3.63
N LYS A 287 -25.37 39.54 3.09
CA LYS A 287 -26.36 39.05 2.12
C LYS A 287 -27.75 38.92 2.73
N ASP A 288 -27.87 38.51 3.99
CA ASP A 288 -29.16 38.45 4.69
C ASP A 288 -29.77 39.84 4.92
N LYS A 289 -28.94 40.86 5.18
CA LYS A 289 -29.39 42.26 5.25
C LYS A 289 -29.89 42.75 3.89
N GLU A 290 -29.18 42.43 2.83
CA GLU A 290 -29.57 42.77 1.45
C GLU A 290 -30.91 42.10 1.08
N ILE A 291 -31.07 40.82 1.38
CA ILE A 291 -32.33 40.08 1.20
C ILE A 291 -33.46 40.74 1.99
N SER A 292 -33.23 41.11 3.25
CA SER A 292 -34.23 41.77 4.10
C SER A 292 -34.65 43.13 3.53
N SER A 293 -33.71 43.90 2.99
CA SER A 293 -34.01 45.18 2.31
C SER A 293 -34.87 44.96 1.07
N LEU A 294 -34.52 43.99 0.23
CA LEU A 294 -35.28 43.65 -0.98
C LEU A 294 -36.70 43.16 -0.63
N ILE A 295 -36.86 42.38 0.43
CA ILE A 295 -38.18 41.95 0.92
C ILE A 295 -39.04 43.16 1.31
N ASN A 296 -38.48 44.12 2.05
CA ASN A 296 -39.20 45.33 2.42
C ASN A 296 -39.61 46.17 1.20
N GLU A 297 -38.75 46.26 0.20
CA GLU A 297 -39.03 46.97 -1.04
C GLU A 297 -40.13 46.28 -1.85
N ILE A 298 -40.09 44.94 -1.96
CA ILE A 298 -41.16 44.15 -2.59
C ILE A 298 -42.50 44.36 -1.86
N GLN A 299 -42.50 44.40 -0.53
CA GLN A 299 -43.71 44.64 0.27
C GLN A 299 -44.28 46.05 0.03
N LEU A 300 -43.41 47.07 -0.03
CA LEU A 300 -43.81 48.44 -0.32
C LEU A 300 -44.41 48.55 -1.74
N LEU A 301 -43.72 47.99 -2.74
CA LEU A 301 -44.20 47.96 -4.13
C LEU A 301 -45.52 47.20 -4.25
N SER A 302 -45.67 46.09 -3.54
CA SER A 302 -46.93 45.32 -3.51
C SER A 302 -48.07 46.13 -2.88
N LYS A 303 -47.79 46.90 -1.82
CA LYS A 303 -48.76 47.80 -1.19
C LYS A 303 -49.17 48.93 -2.13
N GLN A 304 -48.21 49.59 -2.77
CA GLN A 304 -48.46 50.65 -3.76
C GLN A 304 -49.27 50.12 -4.95
N LEU A 305 -48.94 48.93 -5.45
CA LEU A 305 -49.72 48.28 -6.50
C LEU A 305 -51.16 48.00 -6.05
N GLY A 306 -51.35 47.52 -4.82
CA GLY A 306 -52.67 47.33 -4.21
C GLY A 306 -53.47 48.63 -4.11
N GLU A 307 -52.85 49.73 -3.68
CA GLU A 307 -53.47 51.05 -3.60
C GLU A 307 -53.87 51.57 -4.99
N VAL A 308 -53.02 51.39 -6.01
CA VAL A 308 -53.34 51.75 -7.41
C VAL A 308 -54.50 50.91 -7.96
N LEU A 309 -54.55 49.61 -7.64
CA LEU A 309 -55.65 48.72 -8.05
C LEU A 309 -56.97 49.07 -7.35
N ILE A 310 -56.93 49.50 -6.09
CA ILE A 310 -58.11 49.97 -5.34
C ILE A 310 -58.59 51.33 -5.86
N ASN A 311 -57.67 52.27 -6.13
CA ASN A 311 -58.02 53.56 -6.73
C ASN A 311 -58.59 53.39 -8.14
N LYS A 312 -58.09 52.44 -8.95
CA LYS A 312 -58.71 52.07 -10.23
C LYS A 312 -60.11 51.45 -10.09
N ARG A 313 -60.43 50.79 -8.96
CA ARG A 313 -61.81 50.35 -8.67
C ARG A 313 -62.72 51.52 -8.26
N GLY A 314 -62.17 52.54 -7.57
CA GLY A 314 -62.90 53.76 -7.21
C GLY A 314 -63.13 54.73 -8.38
N GLU A 315 -62.21 54.76 -9.35
CA GLU A 315 -62.32 55.53 -10.61
C GLU A 315 -62.92 54.72 -11.77
N ASN A 316 -63.48 53.54 -11.49
CA ASN A 316 -64.14 52.77 -12.53
C ASN A 316 -65.47 53.45 -12.88
N ILE A 317 -65.40 54.40 -13.82
CA ILE A 317 -66.53 55.12 -14.40
C ILE A 317 -67.66 54.16 -14.79
N ILE A 318 -67.33 52.93 -15.19
CA ILE A 318 -68.28 51.87 -15.53
C ILE A 318 -69.19 51.49 -14.35
N SER A 319 -68.68 51.35 -13.12
CA SER A 319 -69.54 51.00 -11.97
C SER A 319 -70.42 52.16 -11.49
N ARG A 320 -69.97 53.41 -11.66
CA ARG A 320 -70.80 54.61 -11.41
C ARG A 320 -71.90 54.76 -12.47
N ILE A 321 -71.57 54.53 -13.74
CA ILE A 321 -72.54 54.49 -14.85
C ILE A 321 -73.60 53.43 -14.58
N PHE A 322 -73.24 52.22 -14.17
CA PHE A 322 -74.23 51.18 -13.87
C PHE A 322 -75.10 51.46 -12.62
N SER A 323 -74.63 52.26 -11.66
CA SER A 323 -75.43 52.67 -10.50
C SER A 323 -76.34 53.87 -10.75
N GLU A 324 -76.05 54.72 -11.74
CA GLU A 324 -76.87 55.88 -12.12
C GLU A 324 -77.93 55.53 -13.18
N ILE A 325 -77.82 54.37 -13.84
CA ILE A 325 -78.85 53.85 -14.72
C ILE A 325 -79.98 53.25 -13.87
N ASP A 326 -80.89 54.11 -13.43
CA ASP A 326 -82.20 53.72 -12.90
C ASP A 326 -83.10 53.35 -14.10
N VAL A 327 -82.98 52.12 -14.61
CA VAL A 327 -83.92 51.63 -15.65
C VAL A 327 -85.27 51.42 -14.98
N LYS A 328 -86.15 52.42 -15.10
CA LYS A 328 -87.60 52.22 -15.06
C LYS A 328 -87.98 51.19 -16.13
N ILE A 329 -88.06 49.91 -15.73
CA ILE A 329 -88.81 48.93 -16.50
C ILE A 329 -90.28 49.21 -16.21
N ASN A 330 -90.88 50.08 -17.02
CA ASN A 330 -92.33 50.14 -17.16
C ASN A 330 -92.80 48.78 -17.69
N ARG A 331 -93.51 48.03 -16.85
CA ARG A 331 -94.43 47.00 -17.31
C ARG A 331 -95.67 47.69 -17.87
N THR A 332 -95.98 47.47 -19.15
CA THR A 332 -97.32 47.48 -19.79
C THR A 332 -97.10 47.23 -21.29
N ASN A 333 -97.72 46.26 -21.96
CA ASN A 333 -98.88 45.41 -21.66
C ASN A 333 -98.56 43.93 -21.84
#